data_AF-A0A1H7B227-F1
#
_entry.id   AF-A0A1H7B227-F1
#
_cell.length_a   1.000
_cell.length_b   1.000
_cell.length_c   1.000
_cell.angle_alpha   90.00
_cell.angle_beta   90.00
_cell.angle_gamma   90.00
#
_symmetry.space_group_name_H-M   'P 1'
#
loop_
_entity.id
_entity.type
_entity.pdbx_description
1 polymer ?
#
loop_
_entity_poly.entity_id
_entity_poly.type
_entity_poly.pdbx_seq_one_letter_code
_entity_poly.pdbx_strand_id
1 'polypeptide(L)' 'MLLDPSVTEQEYIEDCEVCCNPIQISYGMENGDLSWFNATGVDQ' A
#
# COMPACT_ATOMS: atom_id res chain seq x y z
N MET A 1 3.19 -5.97 -6.78
CA MET A 1 2.94 -4.56 -6.39
C MET A 1 4.12 -3.67 -6.79
N LEU A 2 3.82 -2.51 -7.38
CA LEU A 2 4.76 -1.41 -7.63
C LEU A 2 4.27 -0.18 -6.87
N LEU A 3 5.17 0.58 -6.24
CA LEU A 3 4.85 1.81 -5.53
C LEU A 3 5.28 3.01 -6.38
N ASP A 4 4.45 4.05 -6.43
CA ASP A 4 4.76 5.26 -7.18
C ASP A 4 5.48 6.27 -6.26
N PRO A 5 6.78 6.56 -6.49
CA PRO A 5 7.55 7.51 -5.69
C PRO A 5 7.17 8.97 -5.92
N SER A 6 6.34 9.26 -6.94
CA SER A 6 5.94 10.63 -7.27
C SER A 6 4.88 11.21 -6.34
N VAL A 7 4.21 10.37 -5.56
CA VAL A 7 3.16 10.77 -4.61
C VAL A 7 3.67 10.56 -3.18
N THR A 8 3.62 11.62 -2.37
CA THR A 8 4.14 11.61 -0.99
C THR A 8 3.46 10.60 -0.09
N GLU A 9 2.15 10.41 -0.23
CA GLU A 9 1.36 9.49 0.59
C GLU A 9 0.24 8.89 -0.26
N GLN A 10 0.06 7.59 -0.17
CA GLN A 10 -1.00 6.88 -0.89
C GLN A 10 -1.69 5.87 0.01
N GLU A 11 -2.99 5.72 -0.21
CA GLU A 11 -3.83 4.70 0.40
C GLU A 11 -4.77 4.13 -0.66
N TYR A 12 -4.76 2.82 -0.84
CA TYR A 12 -5.64 2.12 -1.76
C TYR A 12 -5.87 0.68 -1.32
N ILE A 13 -6.90 0.05 -1.91
CA ILE A 13 -7.21 -1.37 -1.68
C ILE A 13 -6.77 -2.17 -2.90
N GLU A 14 -6.08 -3.27 -2.65
CA GLU A 14 -5.77 -4.32 -3.62
C GLU A 14 -6.23 -5.68 -3.09
N ASP A 15 -6.41 -6.65 -3.99
CA ASP A 15 -6.66 -8.03 -3.59
C ASP A 15 -5.33 -8.74 -3.29
N CYS A 16 -5.26 -9.48 -2.19
CA CYS A 16 -4.10 -10.30 -1.87
C CYS A 16 -3.90 -11.40 -2.93
N GLU A 17 -2.74 -11.44 -3.61
CA GLU A 17 -2.45 -12.43 -4.67
C GLU A 17 -2.36 -13.89 -4.17
N VAL A 18 -2.34 -14.11 -2.85
CA VAL A 18 -2.28 -15.46 -2.23
C VAL A 18 -3.66 -15.98 -1.85
N CYS A 19 -4.52 -15.13 -1.27
CA CYS A 19 -5.81 -15.54 -0.70
C CYS A 19 -7.03 -14.77 -1.24
N CYS A 20 -6.83 -13.82 -2.15
CA CYS A 20 -7.85 -12.98 -2.78
C CYS A 20 -8.72 -12.18 -1.79
N ASN A 21 -8.27 -12.01 -0.55
CA ASN A 21 -8.93 -11.13 0.41
C ASN A 21 -8.46 -9.69 0.20
N PRO A 22 -9.35 -8.70 0.37
CA PRO A 22 -8.99 -7.29 0.23
C PRO A 22 -8.00 -6.87 1.31
N ILE A 23 -6.95 -6.18 0.89
CA ILE A 23 -5.94 -5.58 1.75
C ILE A 23 -5.85 -4.08 1.46
N GLN A 24 -5.91 -3.27 2.51
CA GLN A 24 -5.63 -1.84 2.43
C GLN A 24 -4.12 -1.64 2.55
N ILE A 25 -3.56 -1.00 1.53
CA ILE A 25 -2.15 -0.65 1.43
C ILE A 25 -2.06 0.85 1.68
N SER A 26 -1.20 1.25 2.62
CA SER A 26 -0.85 2.64 2.82
C SER A 26 0.66 2.80 2.94
N TYR A 27 1.22 3.83 2.32
CA TYR A 27 2.65 4.10 2.38
C TYR A 27 2.97 5.57 2.19
N GLY A 28 4.15 5.94 2.67
CA GLY A 28 4.74 7.26 2.51
C GLY A 28 6.07 7.21 1.78
N MET A 29 6.30 8.21 0.93
CA MET A 29 7.54 8.43 0.21
C MET A 29 8.18 9.73 0.69
N GLU A 30 9.47 9.71 0.98
CA GLU A 30 10.27 10.87 1.37
C GLU A 30 11.54 10.91 0.51
N ASN A 31 11.78 12.02 -0.18
CA ASN A 31 12.93 12.19 -1.09
C ASN A 31 13.05 11.09 -2.18
N GLY A 32 11.94 10.46 -2.55
CA GLY A 32 11.89 9.35 -3.52
C GLY A 32 12.11 7.97 -2.92
N ASP A 33 12.37 7.87 -1.62
CA ASP A 33 12.54 6.62 -0.90
C ASP A 33 11.30 6.30 -0.06
N LEU A 34 11.04 5.00 0.16
CA LEU A 34 9.96 4.54 1.02
C LEU A 34 10.28 4.84 2.48
N SER A 35 9.49 5.69 3.12
CA SER A 35 9.69 6.07 4.53
C SER A 35 8.92 5.16 5.50
N TRP A 36 7.71 4.75 5.11
CA TRP A 36 6.90 3.78 5.86
C TRP A 36 5.94 3.04 4.93
N PHE A 37 5.51 1.86 5.36
CA PHE A 37 4.55 1.02 4.64
C PHE A 37 3.70 0.26 5.64
N ASN A 38 2.41 0.14 5.35
CA ASN A 38 1.46 -0.66 6.10
C ASN A 38 0.52 -1.40 5.16
N ALA A 39 0.21 -2.64 5.50
CA ALA A 39 -0.75 -3.47 4.79
C ALA A 39 -1.66 -4.15 5.82
N THR A 40 -2.94 -3.80 5.80
CA THR A 40 -3.92 -4.34 6.75
C THR A 40 -5.03 -5.05 5.98
N GLY A 41 -5.42 -6.25 6.41
CA GLY A 41 -6.61 -6.91 5.91
C GLY A 41 -7.85 -6.06 6.18
N VAL A 42 -8.71 -5.91 5.18
CA VAL A 42 -9.98 -5.23 5.35
C VAL A 42 -11.01 -6.30 5.69
N ASP A 43 -11.28 -6.48 6.99
CA ASP A 43 -12.41 -7.30 7.42
C ASP A 43 -13.70 -6.61 6.98
N GLN A 44 -14.48 -7.27 6.14
CA GLN A 44 -15.82 -6.86 5.72
C GLN A 44 -16.88 -7.37 6.71
#